data_AF-A0A7D9HKZ5-F1
#
_entry.id   AF-A0A7D9HKZ5-F1
#
_cell.length_a   1.000
_cell.length_b   1.000
_cell.length_c   1.000
_cell.angle_alpha   90.00
_cell.angle_beta   90.00
_cell.angle_gamma   90.00
#
_symmetry.space_group_name_H-M   'P 1'
#
loop_
_entity.id
_entity.type
_entity.pdbx_description
1 polymer ?
#
loop_
_entity_poly.entity_id
_entity_poly.type
_entity_poly.pdbx_seq_one_letter_code
_entity_poly.pdbx_strand_id
1 'polypeptide(L)'
;TSFKSVGYSCKPSEPDSAGLVALTIAKKEQEVKNHQQQLVEMLQKIFGSKPNVAVFVEGLKPLPEDKTEVVIYLLERDASGNSRRFPASEVSKFLNQGNAKIQLQALGVSKVIAKADLTEDQLNMYLSNPPAGIHPILWEQARKDNPQPHSKIYVLDM
;
A
#
# COMPACT_ATOMS: atom_id res chain seq x y z
N THR A 1 -4.55 30.88 10.94
CA THR A 1 -4.90 30.64 9.53
C THR A 1 -4.34 29.28 9.15
N SER A 2 -5.17 28.26 8.92
CA SER A 2 -4.68 26.93 8.56
C SER A 2 -4.65 26.81 7.04
N PHE A 3 -3.45 26.67 6.47
CA PHE A 3 -3.26 26.43 5.04
C PHE A 3 -3.48 24.94 4.77
N LYS A 4 -4.45 24.61 3.91
CA LYS A 4 -4.63 23.25 3.37
C LYS A 4 -4.08 23.25 1.94
N SER A 5 -3.02 22.51 1.70
CA SER A 5 -2.38 22.39 0.38
C SER A 5 -2.77 21.07 -0.26
N VAL A 6 -3.06 21.10 -1.56
CA VAL A 6 -3.26 19.90 -2.37
C VAL A 6 -1.91 19.52 -2.98
N GLY A 7 -1.40 18.34 -2.62
CA GLY A 7 -0.17 17.78 -3.16
C GLY A 7 -0.42 16.88 -4.36
N TYR A 8 0.56 16.76 -5.25
CA TYR A 8 0.55 15.78 -6.33
C TYR A 8 1.37 14.57 -5.91
N SER A 9 0.78 13.37 -5.96
CA SER A 9 1.53 12.11 -5.86
C SER A 9 1.54 11.39 -7.21
N CYS A 10 2.71 10.89 -7.61
CA CYS A 10 2.83 10.04 -8.79
C CYS A 10 2.06 8.74 -8.57
N LYS A 11 1.29 8.32 -9.59
CA LYS A 11 0.63 7.02 -9.60
C LYS A 11 1.66 5.89 -9.38
N PRO A 12 1.32 4.85 -8.62
CA PRO A 12 2.07 3.60 -8.65
C PRO A 12 2.11 3.08 -10.09
N SER A 13 3.28 2.70 -10.60
CA SER A 13 3.48 2.27 -11.99
C SER A 13 3.19 0.79 -12.24
N GLU A 14 2.94 0.02 -11.18
CA GLU A 14 2.86 -1.44 -11.23
C GLU A 14 1.39 -1.90 -11.31
N PRO A 15 1.06 -2.91 -12.13
CA PRO A 15 -0.29 -3.45 -12.17
C PRO A 15 -0.64 -4.14 -10.85
N ASP A 16 -1.93 -4.24 -10.52
CA ASP A 16 -2.38 -4.91 -9.29
C ASP A 16 -1.90 -6.37 -9.20
N SER A 17 -1.74 -7.03 -10.35
CA SER A 17 -1.20 -8.39 -10.48
C SER A 17 0.29 -8.52 -10.10
N ALA A 18 1.03 -7.41 -10.00
CA ALA A 18 2.38 -7.42 -9.45
C ALA A 18 2.39 -7.78 -7.95
N GLY A 19 1.27 -7.59 -7.25
CA GLY A 19 1.06 -8.05 -5.88
C GLY A 19 1.87 -7.30 -4.81
N LEU A 20 2.40 -6.13 -5.14
CA LEU A 20 3.28 -5.36 -4.27
C LEU A 20 2.49 -4.58 -3.21
N VAL A 21 2.79 -4.82 -1.94
CA VAL A 21 2.19 -4.13 -0.80
C VAL A 21 3.28 -3.48 0.05
N ALA A 22 3.13 -2.20 0.35
CA ALA A 22 4.02 -1.44 1.22
C ALA A 22 3.52 -1.47 2.67
N LEU A 23 4.42 -1.81 3.60
CA LEU A 23 4.24 -1.74 5.04
C LEU A 23 5.15 -0.65 5.62
N THR A 24 4.60 0.30 6.36
CA THR A 24 5.41 1.31 7.06
C THR A 24 5.66 0.89 8.50
N ILE A 25 6.91 0.55 8.83
CA ILE A 25 7.33 0.12 10.17
C ILE A 25 8.03 1.29 10.87
N ALA A 26 7.67 1.55 12.13
CA ALA A 26 8.28 2.58 12.98
C ALA A 26 9.64 2.14 13.55
N LYS A 27 10.56 1.72 12.67
CA LYS A 27 11.91 1.27 12.97
C LYS A 27 12.86 1.67 11.86
N LYS A 28 14.14 1.88 12.21
CA LYS A 28 15.22 2.15 11.24
C LYS A 28 15.44 0.94 10.33
N GLU A 29 15.88 1.20 9.10
CA GLU A 29 16.06 0.16 8.08
C GLU A 29 16.96 -0.98 8.57
N GLN A 30 18.07 -0.65 9.24
CA GLN A 30 19.00 -1.66 9.77
C GLN A 30 18.32 -2.57 10.82
N GLU A 31 17.45 -2.03 11.66
CA GLU A 31 16.71 -2.82 12.64
C GLU A 31 15.70 -3.73 11.95
N VAL A 32 14.98 -3.22 10.95
CA VAL A 32 14.03 -4.02 10.17
C VAL A 32 14.75 -5.14 9.42
N LYS A 33 15.92 -4.85 8.84
CA LYS A 33 16.76 -5.83 8.14
C LYS A 33 17.23 -6.94 9.08
N ASN A 34 17.63 -6.60 10.31
CA ASN A 34 18.03 -7.58 11.32
C ASN A 34 16.87 -8.49 11.76
N HIS A 35 15.63 -8.01 11.72
CA HIS A 35 14.43 -8.76 12.12
C HIS A 35 13.57 -9.20 10.92
N GLN A 36 14.10 -9.17 9.70
CA GLN A 36 13.33 -9.43 8.49
C GLN A 36 12.75 -10.85 8.49
N GLN A 37 13.51 -11.85 8.96
CA GLN A 37 13.02 -13.23 9.04
C GLN A 37 11.83 -13.35 10.00
N GLN A 38 11.91 -12.73 11.18
CA GLN A 38 10.82 -12.71 12.14
C GLN A 38 9.58 -12.02 11.57
N LEU A 39 9.76 -10.92 10.83
CA LEU A 39 8.66 -10.24 10.13
C LEU A 39 7.98 -11.18 9.13
N VAL A 40 8.76 -11.90 8.30
CA VAL A 40 8.25 -12.85 7.32
C VAL A 40 7.49 -14.00 7.99
N GLU A 41 8.03 -14.57 9.07
CA GLU A 41 7.37 -15.64 9.83
C GLU A 41 6.04 -15.19 10.45
N MET A 42 5.99 -13.97 10.98
CA MET A 42 4.76 -13.41 11.52
C MET A 42 3.73 -13.13 10.43
N LEU A 43 4.14 -12.59 9.28
CA LEU A 43 3.27 -12.41 8.12
C LEU A 43 2.73 -13.77 7.65
N GLN A 44 3.58 -14.80 7.58
CA GLN A 44 3.17 -16.16 7.21
C GLN A 44 2.07 -16.69 8.14
N LYS A 45 2.17 -16.43 9.46
CA LYS A 45 1.12 -16.77 10.44
C LYS A 45 -0.16 -15.97 10.23
N ILE A 46 -0.06 -14.67 9.93
CA ILE A 46 -1.21 -13.80 9.61
C ILE A 46 -1.98 -14.33 8.40
N PHE A 47 -1.28 -14.88 7.39
CA PHE A 47 -1.88 -15.54 6.23
C PHE A 47 -2.31 -17.00 6.48
N GLY A 48 -2.31 -17.45 7.74
CA GLY A 48 -2.82 -18.75 8.16
C GLY A 48 -1.83 -19.90 8.02
N SER A 49 -0.54 -19.63 7.88
CA SER A 49 0.52 -20.64 7.77
C SER A 49 0.28 -21.69 6.67
N LYS A 50 -0.37 -21.28 5.58
CA LYS A 50 -0.68 -22.17 4.46
C LYS A 50 0.62 -22.61 3.78
N PRO A 51 0.86 -23.93 3.60
CA PRO A 51 2.12 -24.42 3.05
C PRO A 51 2.32 -24.07 1.57
N ASN A 52 1.24 -23.74 0.87
CA ASN A 52 1.25 -23.37 -0.53
C ASN A 52 1.34 -21.84 -0.75
N VAL A 53 1.40 -21.05 0.31
CA VAL A 53 1.56 -19.58 0.23
C VAL A 53 2.90 -19.22 0.86
N ALA A 54 3.65 -18.31 0.23
CA ALA A 54 4.90 -17.80 0.77
C ALA A 54 4.94 -16.27 0.69
N VAL A 55 5.42 -15.63 1.75
CA VAL A 55 5.66 -14.18 1.84
C VAL A 55 7.09 -13.87 1.41
N PHE A 56 7.25 -12.89 0.53
CA PHE A 56 8.56 -12.39 0.08
C PHE A 56 8.69 -10.90 0.38
N VAL A 57 9.91 -10.48 0.70
CA VAL A 57 10.29 -9.07 0.82
C VAL A 57 10.97 -8.67 -0.48
N GLU A 58 10.33 -7.80 -1.24
CA GLU A 58 10.86 -7.23 -2.48
C GLU A 58 11.96 -6.21 -2.19
N GLY A 59 11.77 -5.39 -1.14
CA GLY A 59 12.77 -4.39 -0.79
C GLY A 59 12.43 -3.63 0.49
N LEU A 60 13.44 -2.92 0.99
CA LEU A 60 13.31 -1.98 2.09
C LEU A 60 13.70 -0.59 1.59
N LYS A 61 12.99 0.42 2.07
CA LYS A 61 13.28 1.81 1.77
C LYS A 61 13.21 2.61 3.07
N PRO A 62 14.29 3.32 3.46
CA PRO A 62 14.26 4.16 4.63
C PRO A 62 13.29 5.34 4.40
N LEU A 63 12.56 5.70 5.43
CA LEU A 63 11.67 6.84 5.47
C LEU A 63 12.12 7.83 6.57
N PRO A 64 11.67 9.09 6.53
CA PRO A 64 11.90 10.04 7.64
C PRO A 64 11.37 9.51 8.98
N GLU A 65 11.82 10.12 10.07
CA GLU A 65 11.38 9.81 11.45
C GLU A 65 11.68 8.38 11.90
N ASP A 66 12.83 7.83 11.49
CA ASP A 66 13.25 6.48 11.86
C ASP A 66 12.22 5.40 11.46
N LYS A 67 11.56 5.61 10.32
CA LYS A 67 10.62 4.65 9.72
C LYS A 67 11.24 3.94 8.54
N THR A 68 10.66 2.80 8.17
CA THR A 68 11.06 2.03 6.98
C THR A 68 9.82 1.56 6.24
N GLU A 69 9.79 1.76 4.93
CA GLU A 69 8.86 1.07 4.03
C GLU A 69 9.43 -0.31 3.70
N VAL A 70 8.67 -1.36 3.97
CA VAL A 70 8.96 -2.73 3.54
C VAL A 70 7.97 -3.08 2.44
N VAL A 71 8.47 -3.39 1.25
CA VAL A 71 7.64 -3.84 0.14
C VAL A 71 7.62 -5.37 0.14
N ILE A 72 6.43 -5.95 0.17
CA ILE A 72 6.22 -7.39 0.18
C ILE A 72 5.34 -7.83 -0.99
N TYR A 73 5.42 -9.11 -1.34
CA TYR A 73 4.41 -9.80 -2.15
C TYR A 73 4.19 -11.22 -1.63
N LEU A 74 3.07 -11.83 -2.03
CA LEU A 74 2.74 -13.21 -1.71
C LEU A 74 2.77 -14.05 -2.98
N LEU A 75 3.31 -15.26 -2.88
CA LEU A 75 3.28 -16.25 -3.95
C LEU A 75 2.45 -17.46 -3.49
N GLU A 76 1.43 -17.82 -4.27
CA GLU A 76 0.69 -19.07 -4.12
C GLU A 76 1.17 -20.08 -5.15
N ARG A 77 1.41 -21.32 -4.71
CA ARG A 77 1.67 -22.46 -5.58
C ARG A 77 0.42 -23.35 -5.67
N ASP A 78 -0.01 -23.65 -6.88
CA ASP A 78 -1.13 -24.58 -7.10
C ASP A 78 -0.67 -26.05 -7.08
N ALA A 79 -1.65 -26.97 -7.11
CA ALA A 79 -1.38 -28.42 -7.13
C ALA A 79 -0.67 -28.88 -8.41
N SER A 80 -0.75 -28.10 -9.49
CA SER A 80 -0.03 -28.34 -10.75
C SER A 80 1.41 -27.82 -10.72
N GLY A 81 1.81 -27.15 -9.64
CA GLY A 81 3.15 -26.62 -9.44
C GLY A 81 3.34 -25.20 -9.98
N ASN A 82 2.33 -24.58 -10.60
CA ASN A 82 2.41 -23.21 -11.07
C ASN A 82 2.38 -22.24 -9.90
N SER A 83 3.02 -21.09 -10.06
CA SER A 83 3.07 -20.06 -9.03
C SER A 83 2.40 -18.78 -9.52
N ARG A 84 1.59 -18.15 -8.67
CA ARG A 84 0.95 -16.86 -8.96
C ARG A 84 1.08 -15.91 -7.77
N ARG A 85 1.12 -14.61 -8.05
CA ARG A 85 1.04 -13.59 -7.00
C ARG A 85 -0.41 -13.28 -6.68
N PHE A 86 -0.67 -12.93 -5.42
CA PHE A 86 -1.97 -12.35 -5.03
C PHE A 86 -2.04 -10.89 -5.49
N PRO A 87 -3.22 -10.38 -5.90
CA PRO A 87 -3.40 -8.98 -6.22
C PRO A 87 -3.10 -8.07 -5.01
N ALA A 88 -2.40 -6.96 -5.22
CA ALA A 88 -1.97 -6.08 -4.13
C ALA A 88 -3.16 -5.47 -3.37
N SER A 89 -4.24 -5.15 -4.08
CA SER A 89 -5.49 -4.63 -3.53
C SER A 89 -6.13 -5.59 -2.53
N GLU A 90 -6.18 -6.89 -2.86
CA GLU A 90 -6.72 -7.94 -2.00
C GLU A 90 -5.88 -8.11 -0.73
N VAL A 91 -4.56 -8.20 -0.89
CA VAL A 91 -3.62 -8.37 0.22
C VAL A 91 -3.70 -7.18 1.17
N SER A 92 -3.65 -5.95 0.63
CA SER A 92 -3.75 -4.72 1.43
C SER A 92 -5.09 -4.63 2.16
N LYS A 93 -6.20 -4.98 1.50
CA LYS A 93 -7.53 -4.98 2.11
C LYS A 93 -7.60 -5.97 3.28
N PHE A 94 -7.09 -7.19 3.11
CA PHE A 94 -7.05 -8.19 4.17
C PHE A 94 -6.22 -7.72 5.37
N LEU A 95 -5.00 -7.23 5.12
CA LEU A 95 -4.09 -6.77 6.18
C LEU A 95 -4.62 -5.56 6.95
N ASN A 96 -5.50 -4.76 6.34
CA ASN A 96 -6.15 -3.62 6.98
C ASN A 96 -7.42 -3.98 7.79
N GLN A 97 -7.74 -5.26 7.95
CA GLN A 97 -8.97 -5.71 8.61
C GLN A 97 -8.74 -6.63 9.80
N GLY A 98 -9.69 -6.59 10.74
CA GLY A 98 -9.83 -7.54 11.85
C GLY A 98 -8.54 -7.82 12.61
N ASN A 99 -8.28 -9.11 12.84
CA ASN A 99 -7.15 -9.59 13.61
C ASN A 99 -5.80 -9.37 12.90
N ALA A 100 -5.77 -9.36 11.57
CA ALA A 100 -4.54 -9.13 10.82
C ALA A 100 -3.96 -7.74 11.11
N LYS A 101 -4.82 -6.71 11.09
CA LYS A 101 -4.43 -5.33 11.42
C LYS A 101 -3.88 -5.20 12.84
N ILE A 102 -4.52 -5.84 13.81
CA ILE A 102 -4.09 -5.82 15.22
C ILE A 102 -2.69 -6.44 15.36
N GLN A 103 -2.46 -7.60 14.75
CA GLN A 103 -1.16 -8.26 14.78
C GLN A 103 -0.06 -7.43 14.10
N LEU A 104 -0.36 -6.78 12.97
CA LEU A 104 0.57 -5.89 12.30
C LEU A 104 0.93 -4.67 13.16
N GLN A 105 -0.05 -4.08 13.83
CA GLN A 105 0.20 -2.96 14.75
C GLN A 105 1.10 -3.37 15.92
N ALA A 106 0.95 -4.59 16.45
CA ALA A 106 1.86 -5.13 17.47
C ALA A 106 3.30 -5.30 16.97
N LEU A 107 3.51 -5.43 15.65
CA LEU A 107 4.84 -5.46 15.02
C LEU A 107 5.39 -4.05 14.71
N GLY A 108 4.66 -2.99 15.08
CA GLY A 108 5.04 -1.61 14.79
C GLY A 108 4.72 -1.16 13.36
N VAL A 109 3.87 -1.90 12.64
CA VAL A 109 3.36 -1.49 11.32
C VAL A 109 2.28 -0.42 11.52
N SER A 110 2.56 0.77 11.03
CA SER A 110 1.70 1.95 11.14
C SER A 110 0.78 2.13 9.93
N LYS A 111 1.20 1.65 8.75
CA LYS A 111 0.46 1.83 7.49
C LYS A 111 0.65 0.63 6.57
N VAL A 112 -0.40 0.26 5.85
CA VAL A 112 -0.40 -0.78 4.80
C VAL A 112 -1.06 -0.21 3.55
N ILE A 113 -0.34 -0.23 2.42
CA ILE A 113 -0.80 0.35 1.16
C ILE A 113 -0.52 -0.61 0.00
N ALA A 114 -1.50 -0.81 -0.89
CA ALA A 114 -1.26 -1.49 -2.15
C ALA A 114 -0.43 -0.58 -3.09
N LYS A 115 0.68 -1.07 -3.64
CA LYS A 115 1.45 -0.38 -4.68
C LYS A 115 0.93 -0.76 -6.07
N ALA A 116 -0.38 -0.72 -6.25
CA ALA A 116 -1.04 -0.99 -7.52
C ALA A 116 -1.47 0.32 -8.17
N ASP A 117 -1.29 0.44 -9.48
CA ASP A 117 -1.91 1.51 -10.25
C ASP A 117 -3.43 1.41 -10.10
N LEU A 118 -4.09 2.56 -10.03
CA LEU A 118 -5.54 2.62 -10.07
C LEU A 118 -5.96 2.42 -11.52
N THR A 119 -6.85 1.45 -11.78
CA THR A 119 -7.43 1.31 -13.11
C THR A 119 -8.15 2.61 -13.52
N GLU A 120 -8.26 2.88 -14.82
CA GLU A 120 -8.92 4.11 -15.30
C GLU A 120 -10.33 4.28 -14.71
N ASP A 121 -11.08 3.20 -14.55
CA ASP A 121 -12.41 3.23 -13.93
C ASP A 121 -12.38 3.56 -12.44
N GLN A 122 -11.42 3.00 -11.69
CA GLN A 122 -11.26 3.31 -10.27
C GLN A 122 -10.79 4.75 -10.06
N LEU A 123 -9.92 5.24 -10.94
CA LEU A 123 -9.50 6.63 -10.95
C LEU A 123 -10.67 7.55 -11.32
N ASN A 124 -11.45 7.22 -12.34
CA ASN A 124 -12.61 8.00 -12.75
C ASN A 124 -13.66 8.05 -11.63
N MET A 125 -13.90 6.94 -10.94
CA MET A 125 -14.78 6.89 -9.77
C MET A 125 -14.23 7.75 -8.62
N TYR A 126 -12.93 7.65 -8.33
CA TYR A 126 -12.26 8.48 -7.33
C TYR A 126 -12.32 9.98 -7.67
N LEU A 127 -12.12 10.35 -8.94
CA LEU A 127 -12.19 11.73 -9.42
C LEU A 127 -13.61 12.27 -9.48
N SER A 128 -14.61 11.41 -9.65
CA SER A 128 -16.02 11.81 -9.76
C SER A 128 -16.65 12.13 -8.40
N ASN A 129 -16.07 11.67 -7.29
CA ASN A 129 -16.60 11.90 -5.96
C ASN A 129 -15.64 12.74 -5.11
N PRO A 130 -15.97 14.00 -4.76
CA PRO A 130 -15.11 14.82 -3.92
C PRO A 130 -14.90 14.17 -2.54
N PRO A 131 -13.66 14.07 -2.04
CA PRO A 131 -13.38 13.56 -0.70
C PRO A 131 -14.14 14.35 0.37
N ALA A 132 -14.60 13.67 1.42
CA ALA A 132 -15.33 14.29 2.52
C ALA A 132 -14.53 15.45 3.13
N GLY A 133 -15.11 16.66 3.12
CA GLY A 133 -14.48 17.89 3.62
C GLY A 133 -13.80 18.76 2.56
N ILE A 134 -13.80 18.36 1.28
CA ILE A 134 -13.41 19.23 0.15
C ILE A 134 -14.68 19.85 -0.47
N HIS A 135 -14.66 21.17 -0.66
CA HIS A 135 -15.74 21.87 -1.34
C HIS A 135 -15.77 21.45 -2.83
N PRO A 136 -16.94 21.08 -3.41
CA PRO A 136 -17.03 20.58 -4.79
C PRO A 136 -16.39 21.49 -5.84
N ILE A 137 -16.51 22.81 -5.67
CA ILE A 137 -15.90 23.81 -6.56
C ILE A 137 -14.36 23.74 -6.51
N LEU A 138 -13.78 23.55 -5.31
CA LEU A 138 -12.33 23.46 -5.14
C LEU A 138 -11.79 22.15 -5.76
N TRP A 139 -12.55 21.07 -5.64
CA TRP A 139 -12.24 19.78 -6.26
C TRP A 139 -12.27 19.87 -7.80
N GLU A 140 -13.29 20.50 -8.35
CA GLU A 140 -13.42 20.68 -9.81
C GLU A 140 -12.33 21.59 -10.37
N GLN A 141 -11.95 22.65 -9.63
CA GLN A 141 -10.87 23.54 -10.01
C GLN A 141 -9.51 22.82 -9.99
N ALA A 142 -9.22 22.07 -8.92
CA ALA A 142 -8.03 21.22 -8.86
C ALA A 142 -7.98 20.20 -10.00
N ARG A 143 -9.15 19.69 -10.43
CA ARG A 143 -9.27 18.80 -11.60
C ARG A 143 -8.87 19.48 -12.90
N LYS A 144 -9.31 20.71 -13.12
CA LYS A 144 -9.00 21.52 -14.31
C LYS A 144 -7.54 21.96 -14.36
N ASP A 145 -6.95 22.22 -13.19
CA ASP A 145 -5.59 22.76 -13.07
C ASP A 145 -4.50 21.67 -13.05
N ASN A 146 -4.85 20.37 -13.12
CA ASN A 146 -3.86 19.30 -13.14
C ASN A 146 -3.21 19.14 -14.52
N PRO A 147 -1.89 19.41 -14.64
CA PRO A 147 -1.20 19.36 -15.90
C PRO A 147 -0.96 17.93 -16.42
N GLN A 148 -1.23 16.88 -15.61
CA GLN A 148 -1.11 15.47 -16.01
C GLN A 148 -2.25 14.60 -15.43
N PRO A 149 -3.44 14.62 -16.06
CA PRO A 149 -4.64 13.94 -15.56
C PRO A 149 -4.46 12.42 -15.40
N HIS A 150 -3.57 11.81 -16.18
CA HIS A 150 -3.35 10.37 -16.22
C HIS A 150 -2.15 9.88 -15.39
N SER A 151 -1.39 10.76 -14.72
CA SER A 151 -0.17 10.37 -13.97
C SER A 151 -0.15 10.85 -12.51
N LYS A 152 -0.95 11.87 -12.17
CA LYS A 152 -0.99 12.45 -10.84
C LYS A 152 -2.34 12.24 -10.18
N ILE A 153 -2.36 11.62 -9.00
CA ILE A 153 -3.54 11.55 -8.14
C ILE A 153 -3.49 12.67 -7.10
N TYR A 154 -4.64 13.27 -6.81
CA TYR A 154 -4.75 14.24 -5.72
C TYR A 154 -4.67 13.49 -4.40
N VAL A 155 -3.71 13.87 -3.56
CA VAL A 155 -3.68 13.46 -2.15
C VAL A 155 -3.87 14.70 -1.31
N LEU A 156 -4.83 14.62 -0.38
CA LEU A 156 -4.91 15.56 0.74
C LEU A 156 -3.64 15.39 1.58
N ASP A 157 -2.81 16.41 1.63
CA ASP A 157 -1.93 16.60 2.78
C ASP A 157 -2.79 17.21 3.90
N MET A 158 -2.82 16.53 5.05
CA MET A 158 -3.45 17.01 6.29
C MET A 158 -2.37 17.46 7.25
#